data_AF-A0A7J0D578-F1
#
_entry.id   AF-A0A7J0D578-F1
#
_cell.length_a   1.000
_cell.length_b   1.000
_cell.length_c   1.000
_cell.angle_alpha   90.00
_cell.angle_beta   90.00
_cell.angle_gamma   90.00
#
_symmetry.space_group_name_H-M   'P 1'
#
loop_
_entity.id
_entity.type
_entity.pdbx_description
1 polymer ?
#
loop_
_entity_poly.entity_id
_entity_poly.type
_entity_poly.pdbx_seq_one_letter_code
_entity_poly.pdbx_strand_id
1 'polypeptide(L)'
;MLHMCGEGKGQLKDLVVTIESPRFEKRLHVLPACPDGFLLDAKIAVARMRNKEAALERALQPLEKDFDAIVIDCPPSLGMATDAAIYYGRRRQGEAEGISGMVIPVLAEDSSATAYAMLADQIESLRDDLSLEIEYLGLVVNLYDSRRGVVATSSLREWRNLGDPKVLAVIGDLKEQREAVRKRMPLLEHAPYCDQSTGMREIARQIS
;
A
#
# COMPACT_ATOMS: atom_id res chain seq x y z
N MET A 1 -4.37 -15.47 0.79
CA MET A 1 -5.61 -15.87 0.09
C MET A 1 -6.47 -16.86 0.86
N LEU A 2 -6.08 -18.13 1.03
CA LEU A 2 -6.96 -19.14 1.67
C LEU A 2 -7.35 -18.75 3.11
N HIS A 3 -6.42 -18.18 3.88
CA HIS A 3 -6.72 -17.64 5.21
C HIS A 3 -7.79 -16.54 5.19
N MET A 4 -7.73 -15.60 4.23
CA MET A 4 -8.78 -14.59 4.04
C MET A 4 -10.13 -15.24 3.71
N CYS A 5 -10.10 -16.36 2.99
CA CYS A 5 -11.28 -17.13 2.62
C CYS A 5 -11.81 -18.06 3.73
N GLY A 6 -11.12 -18.16 4.88
CA GLY A 6 -11.45 -19.10 5.96
C GLY A 6 -11.07 -20.56 5.67
N GLU A 7 -10.31 -20.80 4.60
CA GLU A 7 -9.91 -22.13 4.12
C GLU A 7 -8.40 -22.40 4.35
N GLY A 8 -7.72 -21.51 5.07
CA GLY A 8 -6.30 -21.64 5.38
C GLY A 8 -5.99 -22.88 6.23
N LYS A 9 -4.91 -23.58 5.92
CA LYS A 9 -4.38 -24.69 6.72
C LYS A 9 -3.15 -24.22 7.50
N GLY A 10 -3.03 -24.63 8.76
CA GLY A 10 -1.92 -24.21 9.63
C GLY A 10 -2.06 -22.79 10.18
N GLN A 11 -1.00 -22.25 10.77
CA GLN A 11 -0.98 -20.89 11.31
C GLN A 11 -0.40 -19.93 10.28
N LEU A 12 -0.99 -18.74 10.11
CA LEU A 12 -0.54 -17.79 9.09
C LEU A 12 0.93 -17.36 9.31
N LYS A 13 1.37 -17.29 10.57
CA LYS A 13 2.76 -16.96 10.94
C LYS A 13 3.78 -17.93 10.36
N ASP A 14 3.39 -19.18 10.10
CA ASP A 14 4.29 -20.20 9.56
C ASP A 14 4.65 -19.90 8.09
N LEU A 15 3.89 -19.01 7.44
CA LEU A 15 4.12 -18.54 6.08
C LEU A 15 4.92 -17.23 6.02
N VAL A 16 5.23 -16.61 7.16
CA VAL A 16 5.98 -15.36 7.21
C VAL A 16 7.47 -15.65 7.03
N VAL A 17 8.11 -14.91 6.13
CA VAL A 17 9.53 -15.06 5.79
C VAL A 17 10.31 -13.84 6.28
N THR A 18 11.37 -14.07 7.04
CA THR A 18 12.30 -13.01 7.46
C THR A 18 13.27 -12.66 6.33
N ILE A 19 13.51 -11.36 6.10
CA ILE A 19 14.52 -10.90 5.15
C ILE A 19 15.90 -10.94 5.82
N GLU A 20 16.75 -11.87 5.37
CA GLU A 20 18.10 -12.14 5.91
C GLU A 20 19.15 -11.14 5.42
N SER A 21 18.89 -9.84 5.65
CA SER A 21 19.85 -8.76 5.39
C SER A 21 20.37 -8.19 6.71
N PRO A 22 21.69 -8.03 6.89
CA PRO A 22 22.25 -7.39 8.08
C PRO A 22 21.68 -5.98 8.33
N ARG A 23 21.29 -5.29 7.25
CA ARG A 23 20.72 -3.95 7.32
C ARG A 23 19.40 -3.90 8.09
N PHE A 24 18.58 -4.93 7.99
CA PHE A 24 17.25 -4.95 8.61
C PHE A 24 17.26 -5.61 9.99
N GLU A 25 18.38 -6.19 10.42
CA GLU A 25 18.53 -6.79 11.77
C GLU A 25 17.39 -7.78 12.11
N LYS A 26 16.91 -8.55 11.12
CA LYS A 26 15.76 -9.47 11.25
C LYS A 26 14.44 -8.80 11.69
N ARG A 27 14.29 -7.50 11.45
CA ARG A 27 13.06 -6.73 11.73
C ARG A 27 12.15 -6.56 10.52
N LEU A 28 12.61 -6.96 9.34
CA LEU A 28 11.80 -6.94 8.12
C LEU A 28 11.35 -8.35 7.79
N HIS A 29 10.03 -8.53 7.72
CA HIS A 29 9.39 -9.77 7.37
C HIS A 29 8.43 -9.56 6.20
N VAL A 30 8.20 -10.61 5.42
CA VAL A 30 7.30 -10.59 4.28
C VAL A 30 6.39 -11.80 4.37
N LEU A 31 5.08 -11.57 4.25
CA LEU A 31 4.13 -12.62 3.93
C LEU A 31 4.00 -12.66 2.40
N PRO A 32 4.63 -13.64 1.72
CA PRO A 32 4.67 -13.65 0.27
C PRO A 32 3.28 -13.88 -0.32
N ALA A 33 3.00 -13.21 -1.44
CA ALA A 33 1.85 -13.52 -2.27
C ALA A 33 2.01 -14.91 -2.91
N CYS A 34 0.89 -15.47 -3.41
CA CYS A 34 0.90 -16.71 -4.18
C CYS A 34 0.67 -16.43 -5.68
N PRO A 35 1.16 -17.29 -6.59
CA PRO A 35 0.92 -17.15 -8.03
C PRO A 35 -0.58 -17.03 -8.39
N ASP A 36 -1.43 -17.72 -7.64
CA ASP A 36 -2.89 -17.69 -7.82
C ASP A 36 -3.55 -16.41 -7.28
N GLY A 37 -2.76 -15.43 -6.81
CA GLY A 37 -3.20 -14.16 -6.24
C GLY A 37 -4.28 -13.44 -7.05
N PHE A 38 -4.23 -13.56 -8.38
CA PHE A 38 -5.21 -12.98 -9.30
C PHE A 38 -6.65 -13.52 -9.12
N LEU A 39 -6.83 -14.66 -8.46
CA LEU A 39 -8.15 -15.24 -8.15
C LEU A 39 -8.74 -14.72 -6.82
N LEU A 40 -8.04 -13.83 -6.12
CA LEU A 40 -8.42 -13.42 -4.76
C LEU A 40 -9.82 -12.80 -4.72
N ASP A 41 -10.11 -11.85 -5.61
CA ASP A 41 -11.41 -11.18 -5.69
C ASP A 41 -12.55 -12.18 -5.91
N ALA A 42 -12.40 -13.07 -6.90
CA ALA A 42 -13.40 -14.09 -7.19
C ALA A 42 -13.62 -15.04 -6.01
N LYS A 43 -12.54 -15.42 -5.31
CA LYS A 43 -12.62 -16.30 -4.14
C LYS A 43 -13.29 -15.64 -2.95
N ILE A 44 -12.99 -14.37 -2.66
CA ILE A 44 -13.68 -13.62 -1.60
C ILE A 44 -15.16 -13.46 -1.95
N ALA A 45 -15.48 -13.17 -3.22
CA ALA A 45 -16.85 -12.99 -3.68
C ALA A 45 -17.73 -14.23 -3.44
N VAL A 46 -17.21 -15.44 -3.69
CA VAL A 46 -17.97 -16.70 -3.51
C VAL A 46 -17.83 -17.30 -2.11
N ALA A 47 -16.93 -16.78 -1.28
CA ALA A 47 -16.72 -17.31 0.06
C ALA A 47 -17.97 -17.12 0.93
N ARG A 48 -18.32 -18.17 1.69
CA ARG A 48 -19.47 -18.18 2.60
C ARG A 48 -19.13 -17.51 3.93
N MET A 49 -18.74 -16.24 3.87
CA MET A 49 -18.46 -15.40 5.02
C MET A 49 -19.28 -14.12 5.00
N ARG A 50 -19.59 -13.64 6.20
CA ARG A 50 -20.10 -12.28 6.41
C ARG A 50 -18.93 -11.30 6.47
N ASN A 51 -19.18 -10.04 6.11
CA ASN A 51 -18.21 -8.94 6.12
C ASN A 51 -16.93 -9.34 5.37
N LYS A 52 -17.04 -9.42 4.05
CA LYS A 52 -15.96 -9.85 3.16
C LYS A 52 -14.81 -8.84 3.14
N GLU A 53 -15.13 -7.59 3.41
CA GLU A 53 -14.22 -6.47 3.57
C GLU A 53 -13.31 -6.70 4.79
N ALA A 54 -13.82 -7.31 5.85
CA ALA A 54 -13.01 -7.71 7.02
C ALA A 54 -12.18 -8.99 6.79
N ALA A 55 -12.13 -9.55 5.58
CA ALA A 55 -11.42 -10.81 5.33
C ALA A 55 -9.92 -10.73 5.57
N LEU A 56 -9.28 -9.61 5.21
CA LEU A 56 -7.86 -9.41 5.47
C LEU A 56 -7.59 -9.26 6.97
N GLU A 57 -8.39 -8.44 7.67
CA GLU A 57 -8.28 -8.23 9.11
C GLU A 57 -8.35 -9.54 9.88
N ARG A 58 -9.36 -10.38 9.62
CA ARG A 58 -9.48 -11.69 10.27
C ARG A 58 -8.29 -12.60 9.99
N ALA A 59 -7.72 -12.53 8.79
CA ALA A 59 -6.55 -13.33 8.45
C ALA A 59 -5.30 -12.86 9.19
N LEU A 60 -5.09 -11.54 9.29
CA LEU A 60 -3.91 -10.93 9.90
C LEU A 60 -3.99 -10.80 11.42
N GLN A 61 -5.17 -10.89 12.03
CA GLN A 61 -5.38 -10.78 13.48
C GLN A 61 -4.37 -11.57 14.34
N PRO A 62 -3.97 -12.83 14.00
CA PRO A 62 -3.00 -13.57 14.80
C PRO A 62 -1.58 -12.99 14.77
N LEU A 63 -1.25 -12.17 13.77
CA LEU A 63 0.07 -11.58 13.53
C LEU A 63 0.21 -10.18 14.10
N GLU A 64 -0.88 -9.42 14.29
CA GLU A 64 -0.81 -7.98 14.59
C GLU A 64 0.04 -7.66 15.82
N LYS A 65 -0.05 -8.48 16.85
CA LYS A 65 0.71 -8.31 18.10
C LYS A 65 2.23 -8.51 17.96
N ASP A 66 2.69 -9.10 16.86
CA ASP A 66 4.09 -9.45 16.63
C ASP A 66 4.81 -8.38 15.80
N PHE A 67 4.10 -7.34 15.31
CA PHE A 67 4.65 -6.30 14.43
C PHE A 67 4.27 -4.89 14.91
N ASP A 68 5.24 -3.97 14.88
CA ASP A 68 4.99 -2.55 15.16
C ASP A 68 4.20 -1.87 14.04
N ALA A 69 4.38 -2.32 12.80
CA ALA A 69 3.70 -1.81 11.61
C ALA A 69 3.51 -2.92 10.58
N ILE A 70 2.37 -2.86 9.87
CA ILE A 70 2.04 -3.78 8.77
C ILE A 70 1.76 -2.95 7.52
N VAL A 71 2.57 -3.12 6.49
CA VAL A 71 2.39 -2.48 5.18
C VAL A 71 1.74 -3.46 4.23
N ILE A 72 0.61 -3.07 3.64
CA ILE A 72 -0.13 -3.86 2.66
C ILE A 72 0.13 -3.31 1.26
N ASP A 73 0.68 -4.15 0.38
CA ASP A 73 0.79 -3.86 -1.05
C ASP A 73 -0.48 -4.36 -1.76
N CYS A 74 -1.30 -3.44 -2.24
CA CYS A 74 -2.58 -3.75 -2.87
C CYS A 74 -2.40 -4.05 -4.36
N PRO A 75 -3.19 -4.99 -4.93
CA PRO A 75 -3.23 -5.15 -6.38
C PRO A 75 -3.74 -3.86 -7.06
N PRO A 76 -3.40 -3.61 -8.34
CA PRO A 76 -3.82 -2.42 -9.07
C PRO A 76 -5.30 -2.45 -9.49
N SER A 77 -6.13 -3.29 -8.86
CA SER A 77 -7.57 -3.41 -9.10
C SER A 77 -8.37 -2.61 -8.09
N LEU A 78 -9.59 -2.21 -8.45
CA LEU A 78 -10.58 -1.63 -7.54
C LEU A 78 -11.57 -2.70 -7.06
N GLY A 79 -11.06 -3.90 -6.75
CA GLY A 79 -11.86 -5.07 -6.37
C GLY A 79 -11.94 -5.33 -4.86
N MET A 80 -12.52 -6.46 -4.48
CA MET A 80 -12.70 -6.87 -3.08
C MET A 80 -11.40 -7.01 -2.29
N ALA A 81 -10.28 -7.33 -2.94
CA ALA A 81 -8.96 -7.38 -2.34
C ALA A 81 -8.51 -5.99 -1.88
N THR A 82 -8.79 -4.97 -2.69
CA THR A 82 -8.52 -3.57 -2.38
C THR A 82 -9.46 -3.06 -1.30
N ASP A 83 -10.75 -3.39 -1.38
CA ASP A 83 -11.71 -3.10 -0.29
C ASP A 83 -11.26 -3.71 1.04
N ALA A 84 -10.78 -4.97 1.02
CA ALA A 84 -10.32 -5.64 2.22
C ALA A 84 -9.03 -5.02 2.79
N ALA A 85 -8.16 -4.48 1.93
CA ALA A 85 -6.97 -3.76 2.34
C ALA A 85 -7.31 -2.38 2.91
N ILE A 86 -8.21 -1.63 2.27
CA ILE A 86 -8.73 -0.34 2.77
C ILE A 86 -9.42 -0.54 4.12
N TYR A 87 -10.28 -1.56 4.23
CA TYR A 87 -10.91 -1.94 5.48
C TYR A 87 -9.84 -2.21 6.55
N TYR A 88 -8.83 -3.02 6.25
CA TYR A 88 -7.77 -3.33 7.21
C TYR A 88 -7.01 -2.09 7.70
N GLY A 89 -6.63 -1.20 6.77
CA GLY A 89 -5.84 0.01 7.04
C GLY A 89 -6.65 1.21 7.55
N ARG A 90 -7.96 1.06 7.79
CA ARG A 90 -8.78 2.10 8.40
C ARG A 90 -8.28 2.46 9.81
N ARG A 91 -8.53 3.69 10.25
CA ARG A 91 -8.34 4.08 11.65
C ARG A 91 -9.29 3.28 12.53
N ARG A 92 -8.75 2.70 13.61
CA ARG A 92 -9.52 1.97 14.61
C ARG A 92 -9.91 2.87 15.78
N GLN A 93 -10.96 2.49 16.48
CA GLN A 93 -11.41 3.24 17.65
C GLN A 93 -10.29 3.33 18.71
N GLY A 94 -9.95 4.55 19.11
CA GLY A 94 -8.89 4.82 20.09
C GLY A 94 -7.48 4.95 19.50
N GLU A 95 -7.34 4.75 18.18
CA GLU A 95 -6.12 5.05 17.44
C GLU A 95 -6.06 6.57 17.13
N ALA A 96 -4.85 7.13 17.15
CA ALA A 96 -4.66 8.54 16.82
C ALA A 96 -4.72 8.77 15.30
N GLU A 97 -5.00 10.01 14.90
CA GLU A 97 -4.92 10.45 13.50
C GLU A 97 -3.51 10.23 12.93
N GLY A 98 -3.44 9.72 11.71
CA GLY A 98 -2.22 9.52 10.94
C GLY A 98 -1.46 8.23 11.22
N ILE A 99 -1.94 7.35 12.10
CA ILE A 99 -1.26 6.07 12.41
C ILE A 99 -1.59 4.98 11.39
N SER A 100 -2.88 4.76 11.12
CA SER A 100 -3.37 3.84 10.10
C SER A 100 -4.05 4.61 8.98
N GLY A 101 -3.74 4.23 7.75
CA GLY A 101 -4.36 4.80 6.57
C GLY A 101 -3.64 4.35 5.31
N MET A 102 -3.90 5.07 4.23
CA MET A 102 -3.33 4.75 2.93
C MET A 102 -2.35 5.80 2.43
N VAL A 103 -1.26 5.31 1.84
CA VAL A 103 -0.39 6.10 0.98
C VAL A 103 -0.72 5.72 -0.46
N ILE A 104 -1.04 6.70 -1.30
CA ILE A 104 -1.45 6.45 -2.69
C ILE A 104 -0.33 6.90 -3.65
N PRO A 105 0.34 5.96 -4.33
CA PRO A 105 1.25 6.30 -5.42
C PRO A 105 0.46 6.75 -6.65
N VAL A 106 0.80 7.92 -7.20
CA VAL A 106 0.21 8.48 -8.42
C VAL A 106 1.30 8.84 -9.43
N LEU A 107 0.97 8.87 -10.72
CA LEU A 107 1.88 9.42 -11.74
C LEU A 107 1.49 10.87 -12.06
N ALA A 108 2.45 11.63 -12.57
CA ALA A 108 2.20 12.97 -13.09
C ALA A 108 1.64 12.90 -14.54
N GLU A 109 0.51 12.23 -14.70
CA GLU A 109 -0.16 11.97 -15.98
C GLU A 109 -1.69 11.96 -15.79
N ASP A 110 -2.44 12.39 -16.82
CA ASP A 110 -3.91 12.55 -16.74
C ASP A 110 -4.65 11.26 -16.38
N SER A 111 -4.16 10.11 -16.87
CA SER A 111 -4.73 8.79 -16.55
C SER A 111 -4.71 8.47 -15.06
N SER A 112 -3.70 8.95 -14.33
CA SER A 112 -3.61 8.78 -12.88
C SER A 112 -4.63 9.63 -12.13
N ALA A 113 -4.97 10.82 -12.64
CA ALA A 113 -6.01 11.65 -12.04
C ALA A 113 -7.38 10.97 -12.16
N THR A 114 -7.69 10.37 -13.31
CA THR A 114 -8.93 9.60 -13.48
C THR A 114 -8.97 8.37 -12.56
N ALA A 115 -7.90 7.58 -12.51
CA ALA A 115 -7.85 6.39 -11.65
C ALA A 115 -7.96 6.75 -10.16
N TYR A 116 -7.33 7.85 -9.74
CA TYR A 116 -7.46 8.37 -8.38
C TYR A 116 -8.90 8.77 -8.04
N ALA A 117 -9.60 9.46 -8.95
CA ALA A 117 -11.00 9.82 -8.72
C ALA A 117 -11.88 8.58 -8.52
N MET A 118 -11.67 7.53 -9.31
CA MET A 118 -12.39 6.25 -9.14
C MET A 118 -12.09 5.60 -7.78
N LEU A 119 -10.83 5.63 -7.34
CA LEU A 119 -10.44 5.12 -6.01
C LEU A 119 -11.05 5.95 -4.88
N ALA A 120 -11.05 7.28 -5.02
CA ALA A 120 -11.65 8.18 -4.04
C ALA A 120 -13.15 7.93 -3.88
N ASP A 121 -13.89 7.79 -5.00
CA ASP A 121 -15.32 7.47 -4.99
C ASP A 121 -15.59 6.10 -4.31
N GLN A 122 -14.74 5.11 -4.55
CA GLN A 122 -14.82 3.81 -3.88
C GLN A 122 -14.57 3.92 -2.37
N ILE A 123 -13.58 4.69 -1.96
CA ILE A 123 -13.26 4.90 -0.54
C ILE A 123 -14.43 5.59 0.19
N GLU A 124 -15.01 6.63 -0.41
CA GLU A 124 -16.18 7.30 0.17
C GLU A 124 -17.38 6.36 0.28
N SER A 125 -17.63 5.54 -0.74
CA SER A 125 -18.68 4.51 -0.68
C SER A 125 -18.44 3.52 0.46
N LEU A 126 -17.20 3.05 0.65
CA LEU A 126 -16.83 2.17 1.76
C LEU A 126 -16.98 2.82 3.13
N ARG A 127 -16.59 4.10 3.25
CA ARG A 127 -16.74 4.89 4.48
C ARG A 127 -18.21 4.95 4.89
N ASP A 128 -19.10 5.27 3.95
CA ASP A 128 -20.53 5.40 4.19
C ASP A 128 -21.19 4.05 4.50
N ASP A 129 -20.96 3.04 3.66
CA ASP A 129 -21.60 1.73 3.76
C ASP A 129 -21.25 1.00 5.06
N LEU A 130 -20.02 1.16 5.54
CA LEU A 130 -19.49 0.43 6.70
C LEU A 130 -19.25 1.34 7.93
N SER A 131 -19.55 2.64 7.82
CA SER A 131 -19.30 3.64 8.87
C SER A 131 -17.86 3.63 9.36
N LEU A 132 -16.91 3.68 8.43
CA LEU A 132 -15.47 3.58 8.70
C LEU A 132 -14.78 4.93 8.69
N GLU A 133 -13.75 5.08 9.52
CA GLU A 133 -12.81 6.19 9.47
C GLU A 133 -11.58 5.77 8.67
N ILE A 134 -11.55 6.11 7.38
CA ILE A 134 -10.45 5.75 6.47
C ILE A 134 -9.56 6.97 6.27
N GLU A 135 -8.28 6.94 6.64
CA GLU A 135 -7.40 8.10 6.48
C GLU A 135 -6.51 8.04 5.23
N TYR A 136 -6.35 9.18 4.57
CA TYR A 136 -5.33 9.35 3.54
C TYR A 136 -4.07 9.90 4.20
N LEU A 137 -3.05 9.05 4.37
CA LEU A 137 -1.76 9.46 4.93
C LEU A 137 -1.02 10.40 3.97
N GLY A 138 -1.24 10.23 2.66
CA GLY A 138 -0.83 11.18 1.64
C GLY A 138 -0.55 10.56 0.27
N LEU A 139 -0.18 11.42 -0.67
CA LEU A 139 0.14 11.07 -2.06
C LEU A 139 1.66 10.96 -2.27
N VAL A 140 2.07 10.00 -3.10
CA VAL A 140 3.45 9.90 -3.58
C VAL A 140 3.44 10.02 -5.10
N VAL A 141 3.96 11.14 -5.63
CA VAL A 141 4.08 11.30 -7.08
C VAL A 141 5.30 10.49 -7.53
N ASN A 142 5.07 9.35 -8.15
CA ASN A 142 6.09 8.39 -8.54
C ASN A 142 6.49 8.53 -10.02
N LEU A 143 7.67 7.99 -10.37
CA LEU A 143 8.25 8.01 -11.71
C LEU A 143 8.28 9.41 -12.36
N TYR A 144 8.46 10.45 -11.55
CA TYR A 144 8.46 11.82 -12.03
C TYR A 144 9.68 12.09 -12.91
N ASP A 145 9.45 12.68 -14.08
CA ASP A 145 10.49 13.18 -14.97
C ASP A 145 10.04 14.51 -15.59
N SER A 146 10.66 15.60 -15.15
CA SER A 146 10.37 16.96 -15.62
C SER A 146 10.62 17.15 -17.12
N ARG A 147 11.42 16.28 -17.75
CA ARG A 147 11.71 16.31 -19.19
C ARG A 147 10.53 15.81 -20.04
N ARG A 148 9.52 15.18 -19.43
CA ARG A 148 8.25 14.82 -20.10
C ARG A 148 7.39 16.05 -20.44
N GLY A 149 7.84 17.26 -20.08
CA GLY A 149 7.29 18.52 -20.54
C GLY A 149 6.10 18.99 -19.72
N VAL A 150 5.26 19.81 -20.35
CA VAL A 150 4.20 20.57 -19.66
C VAL A 150 3.26 19.66 -18.89
N VAL A 151 2.83 18.55 -19.49
CA VAL A 151 1.89 17.59 -18.87
C VAL A 151 2.40 17.12 -17.50
N ALA A 152 3.64 16.64 -17.42
CA ALA A 152 4.20 16.21 -16.13
C ALA A 152 4.30 17.35 -15.10
N THR A 153 4.64 18.56 -15.54
CA THR A 153 4.74 19.72 -14.65
C THR A 153 3.39 20.27 -14.19
N SER A 154 2.35 20.23 -15.03
CA SER A 154 1.00 20.66 -14.69
C SER A 154 0.33 19.64 -13.76
N SER A 155 0.42 18.34 -14.07
CA SER A 155 -0.17 17.29 -13.22
C SER A 155 0.49 17.27 -11.83
N LEU A 156 1.82 17.46 -11.73
CA LEU A 156 2.47 17.61 -10.42
C LEU A 156 1.93 18.83 -9.64
N ARG A 157 1.63 19.93 -10.31
CA ARG A 157 1.05 21.12 -9.67
C ARG A 157 -0.37 20.84 -9.20
N GLU A 158 -1.16 20.15 -10.00
CA GLU A 158 -2.52 19.73 -9.63
C GLU A 158 -2.50 18.84 -8.39
N TRP A 159 -1.64 17.83 -8.34
CA TRP A 159 -1.47 16.98 -7.16
C TRP A 159 -1.11 17.77 -5.90
N ARG A 160 -0.24 18.78 -6.03
CA ARG A 160 0.12 19.66 -4.90
C ARG A 160 -1.02 20.61 -4.50
N ASN A 161 -1.85 21.02 -5.46
CA ASN A 161 -2.95 21.94 -5.25
C ASN A 161 -4.18 21.29 -4.61
N LEU A 162 -4.30 19.94 -4.62
CA LEU A 162 -5.34 19.24 -3.88
C LEU A 162 -5.32 19.61 -2.39
N GLY A 163 -4.13 19.80 -1.82
CA GLY A 163 -3.93 20.18 -0.42
C GLY A 163 -4.15 19.02 0.55
N ASP A 164 -5.28 18.33 0.42
CA ASP A 164 -5.66 17.15 1.18
C ASP A 164 -6.23 16.07 0.24
N PRO A 165 -5.62 14.87 0.12
CA PRO A 165 -4.38 14.46 0.78
C PRO A 165 -3.13 15.21 0.28
N LYS A 166 -2.22 15.51 1.21
CA LYS A 166 -0.94 16.16 0.92
C LYS A 166 -0.02 15.28 0.08
N VAL A 167 0.82 15.89 -0.75
CA VAL A 167 1.93 15.18 -1.43
C VAL A 167 3.09 15.00 -0.45
N LEU A 168 3.35 13.75 -0.05
CA LEU A 168 4.42 13.38 0.88
C LEU A 168 5.81 13.47 0.24
N ALA A 169 5.91 13.00 -1.01
CA ALA A 169 7.16 12.98 -1.76
C ALA A 169 6.92 12.96 -3.27
N VAL A 170 7.93 13.39 -4.01
CA VAL A 170 8.03 13.24 -5.46
C VAL A 170 9.24 12.35 -5.73
N ILE A 171 9.01 11.17 -6.27
CA ILE A 171 10.03 10.16 -6.53
C ILE A 171 10.35 10.16 -8.02
N GLY A 172 11.61 10.42 -8.35
CA GLY A 172 12.08 10.47 -9.74
C GLY A 172 12.13 9.09 -10.40
N ASP A 173 12.01 9.07 -11.73
CA ASP A 173 12.26 7.88 -12.55
C ASP A 173 13.78 7.59 -12.65
N LEU A 174 14.33 6.96 -11.61
CA LEU A 174 15.76 6.67 -11.50
C LEU A 174 16.08 5.18 -11.70
N LYS A 175 17.33 4.90 -12.08
CA LYS A 175 17.80 3.56 -12.47
C LYS A 175 17.98 2.62 -11.28
N GLU A 176 18.25 3.16 -10.09
CA GLU A 176 18.63 2.41 -8.89
C GLU A 176 17.56 1.40 -8.49
N GLN A 177 16.29 1.79 -8.54
CA GLN A 177 15.16 0.86 -8.32
C GLN A 177 15.15 -0.29 -9.35
N ARG A 178 15.39 0.00 -10.63
CA ARG A 178 15.39 -1.01 -11.70
C ARG A 178 16.54 -2.00 -11.54
N GLU A 179 17.71 -1.50 -11.13
CA GLU A 179 18.88 -2.31 -10.82
C GLU A 179 18.65 -3.19 -9.57
N ALA A 180 18.06 -2.64 -8.51
CA ALA A 180 17.73 -3.37 -7.28
C ALA A 180 16.77 -4.54 -7.58
N VAL A 181 15.71 -4.29 -8.36
CA VAL A 181 14.77 -5.33 -8.81
C VAL A 181 15.47 -6.42 -9.62
N ARG A 182 16.36 -6.05 -10.57
CA ARG A 182 17.14 -7.03 -11.35
C ARG A 182 18.02 -7.91 -10.47
N LYS A 183 18.58 -7.35 -9.40
CA LYS A 183 19.40 -8.08 -8.41
C LYS A 183 18.57 -8.84 -7.37
N ARG A 184 17.23 -8.70 -7.38
CA ARG A 184 16.32 -9.25 -6.37
C ARG A 184 16.72 -8.83 -4.95
N MET A 185 17.12 -7.58 -4.81
CA MET A 185 17.59 -7.00 -3.57
C MET A 185 16.75 -5.76 -3.24
N PRO A 186 16.40 -5.51 -1.95
CA PRO A 186 15.70 -4.29 -1.57
C PRO A 186 16.48 -3.03 -1.95
N LEU A 187 15.78 -1.96 -2.38
CA LEU A 187 16.42 -0.70 -2.77
C LEU A 187 17.31 -0.13 -1.66
N LEU A 188 16.82 -0.17 -0.42
CA LEU A 188 17.56 0.34 0.74
C LEU A 188 18.86 -0.43 0.99
N GLU A 189 19.02 -1.65 0.46
CA GLU A 189 20.26 -2.40 0.52
C GLU A 189 21.14 -2.16 -0.71
N HIS A 190 20.58 -2.17 -1.93
CA HIS A 190 21.34 -1.95 -3.17
C HIS A 190 21.87 -0.51 -3.31
N ALA A 191 21.05 0.49 -2.99
CA ALA A 191 21.37 1.90 -3.14
C ALA A 191 20.87 2.72 -1.94
N PRO A 192 21.44 2.52 -0.73
CA PRO A 192 20.93 3.09 0.52
C PRO A 192 20.86 4.61 0.56
N TYR A 193 21.66 5.31 -0.24
CA TYR A 193 21.83 6.76 -0.20
C TYR A 193 21.38 7.46 -1.48
N CYS A 194 20.73 6.76 -2.43
CA CYS A 194 20.17 7.41 -3.61
C CYS A 194 18.94 8.27 -3.27
N ASP A 195 18.55 9.14 -4.19
CA ASP A 195 17.41 10.04 -4.01
C ASP A 195 16.10 9.29 -3.73
N GLN A 196 15.88 8.14 -4.37
CA GLN A 196 14.71 7.28 -4.12
C GLN A 196 14.71 6.76 -2.68
N SER A 197 15.84 6.25 -2.18
CA SER A 197 15.98 5.78 -0.80
C SER A 197 15.80 6.89 0.23
N THR A 198 16.25 8.10 -0.09
CA THR A 198 16.02 9.29 0.75
C THR A 198 14.55 9.68 0.78
N GLY A 199 13.87 9.69 -0.38
CA GLY A 199 12.44 9.94 -0.48
C GLY A 199 11.59 8.92 0.29
N MET A 200 11.94 7.62 0.24
CA MET A 200 11.25 6.59 1.05
C MET A 200 11.39 6.82 2.56
N ARG A 201 12.56 7.26 3.03
CA ARG A 201 12.76 7.62 4.45
C ARG A 201 12.01 8.88 4.85
N GLU A 202 11.87 9.83 3.93
CA GLU A 202 11.07 11.04 4.15
C GLU A 202 9.59 10.71 4.30
N ILE A 203 9.06 9.84 3.43
CA ILE A 203 7.68 9.34 3.52
C ILE A 203 7.48 8.69 4.88
N ALA A 204 8.35 7.74 5.26
CA ALA A 204 8.25 7.04 6.53
C ALA A 204 8.20 8.02 7.72
N ARG A 205 9.09 9.02 7.78
CA ARG A 205 9.13 10.00 8.88
C ARG A 205 7.86 10.85 8.98
N GLN A 206 7.16 11.07 7.88
CA GLN A 206 5.94 11.89 7.87
C GLN A 206 4.69 11.13 8.32
N ILE A 207 4.75 9.80 8.37
CA ILE A 207 3.61 8.91 8.66
C ILE A 207 3.89 7.96 9.83
N SER A 208 4.99 8.17 10.58
CA SER A 208 5.44 7.37 11.72
C SER A 208 5.55 8.18 12.99
#